data_AF-A0AA91JU51-F1
#
_entry.id   AF-A0AA91JU51-F1
#
_cell.length_a   1.000
_cell.length_b   1.000
_cell.length_c   1.000
_cell.angle_alpha   90.00
_cell.angle_beta   90.00
_cell.angle_gamma   90.00
#
_symmetry.space_group_name_H-M   'P 1'
#
loop_
_entity.id
_entity.type
_entity.pdbx_description
1 polymer ?
#
loop_
_entity_poly.entity_id
_entity_poly.type
_entity_poly.pdbx_seq_one_letter_code
_entity_poly.pdbx_strand_id
1 'polypeptide(L)'
;MQAKNIIKGTALQEANEQGYYTLTDRGIWNWADPDKRKNLRVFCEAGDTNPNDILLNPCVAMVRKTSLPIEAMQFVEWLANPGQAFVEEYKLHGVRLYSKAPIPKYITSA
;
A
#
# COMPACT_ATOMS: atom_id res chain seq x y z
N MET A 1 15.54 23.76 15.30
CA MET A 1 14.46 22.96 14.67
C MET A 1 14.70 22.89 13.17
N GLN A 2 15.29 21.81 12.67
CA GLN A 2 15.25 21.45 11.24
C GLN A 2 14.85 19.98 11.14
N ALA A 3 13.55 19.73 10.97
CA ALA A 3 13.05 18.47 10.46
C ALA A 3 12.84 18.66 8.95
N LYS A 4 13.92 18.61 8.18
CA LYS A 4 13.85 18.62 6.71
C LYS A 4 14.23 17.25 6.19
N ASN A 5 13.22 16.58 5.63
CA ASN A 5 13.35 15.55 4.61
C ASN A 5 14.27 14.39 4.96
N ILE A 6 13.88 13.55 5.93
CA ILE A 6 14.36 12.18 6.00
C ILE A 6 13.74 11.41 4.81
N ILE A 7 14.37 11.59 3.65
CA ILE A 7 14.96 10.51 2.89
C ILE A 7 14.04 9.29 2.67
N LYS A 8 13.03 9.42 1.81
CA LYS A 8 12.27 8.25 1.29
C LYS A 8 12.90 7.64 0.03
N GLY A 9 14.12 8.06 -0.33
CA GLY A 9 14.75 7.67 -1.60
C GLY A 9 16.21 7.21 -1.54
N THR A 10 16.96 7.43 -0.44
CA THR A 10 18.39 7.05 -0.48
C THR A 10 18.60 5.55 -0.41
N ALA A 11 17.79 4.79 0.33
CA ALA A 11 18.02 3.34 0.42
C ALA A 11 17.82 2.65 -0.93
N LEU A 12 16.77 3.04 -1.67
CA LEU A 12 16.51 2.51 -3.01
C LEU A 12 17.51 3.04 -4.03
N GLN A 13 17.89 4.32 -3.94
CA GLN A 13 18.91 4.91 -4.79
C GLN A 13 20.28 4.27 -4.58
N GLU A 14 20.71 4.09 -3.32
CA GLU A 14 21.97 3.42 -2.95
C GLU A 14 21.97 1.99 -3.46
N ALA A 15 20.87 1.25 -3.26
CA ALA A 15 20.75 -0.10 -3.81
C ALA A 15 20.84 -0.10 -5.35
N ASN A 16 20.22 0.86 -6.02
CA ASN A 16 20.27 1.03 -7.48
C ASN A 16 21.67 1.41 -8.01
N GLU A 17 22.43 2.19 -7.25
CA GLU A 17 23.79 2.62 -7.60
C GLU A 17 24.82 1.52 -7.33
N GLN A 18 24.67 0.77 -6.24
CA GLN A 18 25.64 -0.24 -5.80
C GLN A 18 25.29 -1.68 -6.21
N GLY A 19 24.08 -1.91 -6.75
CA GLY A 19 23.59 -3.25 -7.08
C GLY A 19 23.21 -4.10 -5.86
N TYR A 20 22.83 -3.47 -4.74
CA TYR A 20 22.41 -4.19 -3.54
C TYR A 20 20.99 -4.75 -3.66
N TYR A 21 20.71 -5.80 -2.89
CA TYR A 21 19.37 -6.36 -2.72
C TYR A 21 18.64 -5.66 -1.57
N THR A 22 17.44 -5.11 -1.81
CA THR A 22 16.55 -4.66 -0.74
C THR A 22 15.74 -5.86 -0.24
N LEU A 23 15.87 -6.20 1.04
CA LEU A 23 15.32 -7.46 1.58
C LEU A 23 13.79 -7.53 1.58
N THR A 24 13.09 -6.39 1.70
CA THR A 24 11.62 -6.30 1.53
C THR A 24 11.23 -4.87 1.15
N ASP A 25 10.34 -4.71 0.17
CA ASP A 25 9.75 -3.43 -0.23
C ASP A 25 8.28 -3.39 0.19
N ARG A 26 7.88 -2.43 1.03
CA ARG A 26 6.47 -2.25 1.46
C ARG A 26 5.76 -1.16 0.67
N GLY A 27 5.95 -1.16 -0.65
CA GLY A 27 5.36 -0.19 -1.58
C GLY A 27 6.26 1.00 -1.90
N ILE A 28 7.52 1.03 -1.44
CA ILE A 28 8.46 2.11 -1.78
C ILE A 28 8.81 2.03 -3.27
N TRP A 29 8.84 0.84 -3.86
CA TRP A 29 9.11 0.61 -5.29
C TRP A 29 8.18 1.41 -6.21
N ASN A 30 6.86 1.35 -5.95
CA ASN A 30 5.86 2.04 -6.76
C ASN A 30 5.71 3.53 -6.39
N TRP A 31 6.08 3.91 -5.16
CA TRP A 31 6.11 5.32 -4.73
C TRP A 31 7.32 6.08 -5.25
N ALA A 32 8.45 5.40 -5.36
CA ALA A 32 9.69 5.99 -5.82
C ALA A 32 9.54 6.47 -7.26
N ASP A 33 10.21 7.59 -7.53
CA ASP A 33 10.43 8.06 -8.90
C ASP A 33 11.02 6.92 -9.75
N PRO A 34 10.44 6.60 -10.92
CA PRO A 34 10.95 5.57 -11.82
C PRO A 34 12.46 5.68 -12.11
N ASP A 35 13.01 6.89 -12.16
CA ASP A 35 14.43 7.11 -12.44
C ASP A 35 15.35 6.55 -11.35
N LYS A 36 14.85 6.41 -10.11
CA LYS A 36 15.61 5.90 -8.97
C LYS A 36 15.70 4.37 -8.91
N ARG A 37 15.02 3.67 -9.82
CA ARG A 37 14.96 2.21 -9.85
C ARG A 37 15.31 1.59 -11.21
N LYS A 38 15.83 2.40 -12.14
CA LYS A 38 16.12 1.99 -13.53
C LYS A 38 17.08 0.80 -13.68
N ASN A 39 17.98 0.58 -12.73
CA ASN A 39 18.93 -0.54 -12.73
C ASN A 39 18.50 -1.68 -11.81
N LEU A 40 17.35 -1.54 -11.14
CA LEU A 40 16.82 -2.54 -10.23
C LEU A 40 15.75 -3.38 -10.92
N ARG A 41 15.50 -4.57 -10.37
CA ARG A 41 14.38 -5.42 -10.78
C ARG A 41 13.67 -5.99 -9.57
N VAL A 42 12.37 -6.18 -9.69
CA VAL A 42 11.59 -6.94 -8.72
C VAL A 42 11.95 -8.42 -8.88
N PHE A 43 12.41 -9.06 -7.80
CA PHE A 43 12.72 -10.49 -7.80
C PHE A 43 11.48 -11.34 -7.52
N CYS A 44 10.63 -10.88 -6.60
CA CYS A 44 9.37 -11.51 -6.23
C CYS A 44 8.41 -10.42 -5.73
N GLU A 45 7.13 -10.56 -6.04
CA GLU A 45 6.05 -9.68 -5.57
C GLU A 45 4.92 -10.51 -4.98
N ALA A 46 4.20 -9.93 -4.02
CA ALA A 46 3.02 -10.56 -3.46
C ALA A 46 1.88 -10.58 -4.48
N GLY A 47 1.03 -11.61 -4.42
CA GLY A 47 -0.20 -11.67 -5.19
C GLY A 47 -1.47 -11.43 -4.35
N ASP A 48 -2.58 -11.12 -5.03
CA ASP A 48 -3.91 -10.96 -4.39
C ASP A 48 -4.60 -12.31 -4.09
N THR A 49 -4.00 -13.44 -4.48
CA THR A 49 -4.64 -14.77 -4.46
C THR A 49 -4.42 -15.54 -3.16
N ASN A 50 -3.26 -15.38 -2.52
CA ASN A 50 -2.91 -16.10 -1.30
C ASN A 50 -2.92 -15.14 -0.10
N PRO A 51 -3.91 -15.22 0.81
CA PRO A 51 -3.98 -14.36 1.98
C PRO A 51 -2.84 -14.60 2.99
N ASN A 52 -2.10 -15.71 2.86
CA ASN A 52 -0.95 -16.05 3.70
C ASN A 52 0.40 -15.81 2.99
N ASP A 53 0.40 -15.08 1.86
CA ASP A 53 1.64 -14.69 1.19
C ASP A 53 2.49 -13.83 2.14
N ILE A 54 3.72 -14.26 2.39
CA ILE A 54 4.65 -13.59 3.32
C ILE A 54 5.03 -12.18 2.85
N LEU A 55 4.87 -11.89 1.55
CA LEU A 55 5.13 -10.58 0.96
C LEU A 55 3.88 -9.68 0.98
N LEU A 56 2.71 -10.22 1.32
CA LEU A 56 1.48 -9.43 1.41
C LEU A 56 1.61 -8.38 2.51
N ASN A 57 1.33 -7.13 2.16
CA ASN A 57 1.37 -5.99 3.08
C ASN A 57 -0.04 -5.43 3.29
N PRO A 58 -0.87 -6.05 4.16
CA PRO A 58 -2.25 -5.62 4.36
C PRO A 58 -2.32 -4.26 5.07
N CYS A 59 -3.31 -3.45 4.69
CA CYS A 59 -3.65 -2.20 5.35
C CYS A 59 -5.04 -2.33 5.97
N VAL A 60 -5.19 -1.96 7.25
CA VAL A 60 -6.45 -2.09 7.99
C VAL A 60 -6.89 -0.73 8.52
N ALA A 61 -8.14 -0.36 8.26
CA ALA A 61 -8.76 0.79 8.88
C ALA A 61 -9.23 0.43 10.30
N MET A 62 -8.92 1.28 11.27
CA MET A 62 -9.29 1.06 12.68
C MET A 62 -10.05 2.26 13.22
N VAL A 63 -11.13 2.00 13.96
CA VAL A 63 -11.91 2.98 14.69
C VAL A 63 -11.99 2.61 16.16
N ARG A 64 -12.08 3.61 17.04
CA ARG A 64 -12.25 3.36 18.47
C ARG A 64 -13.67 2.86 18.76
N LYS A 65 -13.79 1.89 19.67
CA LYS A 65 -15.08 1.28 20.03
C LYS A 65 -16.03 2.23 20.78
N THR A 66 -15.50 3.22 21.51
CA THR A 66 -16.27 4.14 22.35
C THR A 66 -15.98 5.59 21.97
N SER A 67 -16.98 6.48 22.13
CA SER A 67 -16.88 7.91 21.84
C SER A 67 -16.40 8.23 20.41
N LEU A 68 -16.95 7.51 19.43
CA LEU A 68 -16.58 7.64 18.03
C LEU A 68 -17.48 8.68 17.34
N PRO A 69 -16.91 9.67 16.63
CA PRO A 69 -17.68 10.50 15.72
C PRO A 69 -18.38 9.63 14.67
N ILE A 70 -19.66 9.88 14.40
CA ILE A 70 -20.45 9.09 13.45
C ILE A 70 -19.82 9.09 12.05
N GLU A 71 -19.15 10.18 11.70
CA GLU A 71 -18.46 10.38 10.43
C GLU A 71 -17.29 9.40 10.25
N ALA A 72 -16.61 9.03 11.35
CA ALA A 72 -15.52 8.06 11.29
C ALA A 72 -16.04 6.64 11.00
N MET A 73 -17.19 6.26 11.58
CA MET A 73 -17.87 5.01 11.21
C MET A 73 -18.28 5.02 9.75
N GLN A 74 -18.99 6.07 9.34
CA GLN A 74 -19.48 6.21 7.97
C GLN A 74 -18.34 6.16 6.95
N PHE A 75 -17.19 6.77 7.27
CA PHE A 75 -16.02 6.71 6.41
C PHE A 75 -15.46 5.29 6.29
N VAL A 76 -15.34 4.53 7.39
CA VAL A 76 -14.84 3.15 7.34
C VAL A 76 -15.82 2.22 6.63
N GLU A 77 -17.12 2.38 6.86
CA GLU A 77 -18.17 1.64 6.14
C GLU A 77 -18.12 1.93 4.64
N TRP A 78 -18.05 3.22 4.27
CA TRP A 78 -17.87 3.63 2.88
C TRP A 78 -16.57 3.08 2.30
N LEU A 79 -15.46 3.12 3.04
CA LEU A 79 -14.16 2.63 2.58
C LEU A 79 -14.21 1.11 2.33
N ALA A 80 -14.97 0.35 3.12
CA ALA A 80 -15.17 -1.08 2.91
C ALA A 80 -15.97 -1.36 1.61
N ASN A 81 -16.99 -0.54 1.31
CA ASN A 81 -17.73 -0.53 0.05
C ASN A 81 -18.63 0.74 0.02
N PRO A 82 -18.60 1.63 -1.01
CA PRO A 82 -18.01 1.53 -2.35
C PRO A 82 -16.58 2.07 -2.52
N GLY A 83 -15.95 2.61 -1.48
CA GLY A 83 -14.64 3.26 -1.53
C GLY A 83 -13.50 2.40 -2.08
N GLN A 84 -13.64 1.08 -2.08
CA GLN A 84 -12.70 0.15 -2.73
C GLN A 84 -12.54 0.41 -4.24
N ALA A 85 -13.52 0.99 -4.93
CA ALA A 85 -13.36 1.39 -6.33
C ALA A 85 -12.28 2.47 -6.48
N PHE A 86 -12.27 3.47 -5.60
CA PHE A 86 -11.24 4.52 -5.59
C PHE A 86 -9.85 3.94 -5.28
N VAL A 87 -9.77 2.97 -4.37
CA VAL A 87 -8.51 2.29 -4.03
C VAL A 87 -7.94 1.56 -5.25
N GLU A 88 -8.77 0.83 -5.98
CA GLU A 88 -8.36 0.07 -7.17
C GLU A 88 -8.01 0.96 -8.37
N GLU A 89 -8.67 2.10 -8.51
CA GLU A 89 -8.43 3.00 -9.64
C GLU A 89 -7.26 3.97 -9.39
N TYR A 90 -6.82 4.10 -8.14
CA TYR A 90 -5.73 5.00 -7.80
C TYR A 90 -4.41 4.57 -8.47
N LYS A 91 -3.86 5.48 -9.27
CA LYS A 91 -2.58 5.30 -9.96
C LYS A 91 -1.56 6.30 -9.48
N LEU A 92 -0.35 5.81 -9.26
CA LEU A 92 0.84 6.62 -9.03
C LEU A 92 1.86 6.27 -10.10
N HIS A 93 2.41 7.27 -10.79
CA HIS A 93 3.30 7.09 -11.93
C HIS A 93 2.73 6.16 -13.01
N GLY A 94 1.41 6.21 -13.23
CA GLY A 94 0.69 5.39 -14.20
C GLY A 94 0.41 3.95 -13.77
N VAL A 95 0.89 3.51 -12.61
CA VAL A 95 0.74 2.14 -12.09
C VAL A 95 -0.33 2.11 -11.00
N ARG A 96 -1.19 1.09 -11.02
CA ARG A 96 -2.16 0.83 -9.93
C ARG A 96 -1.38 0.54 -8.66
N LEU A 97 -1.60 1.35 -7.62
CA LEU A 97 -0.78 1.28 -6.42
C LEU A 97 -1.26 0.23 -5.42
N TYR A 98 -2.57 0.02 -5.32
CA TYR A 98 -3.19 -0.89 -4.35
C TYR A 98 -4.20 -1.81 -5.04
N SER A 99 -4.42 -2.98 -4.46
CA SER A 99 -5.52 -3.88 -4.80
C SER A 99 -6.71 -3.67 -3.86
N LYS A 100 -7.89 -4.15 -4.27
CA LYS A 100 -9.07 -4.14 -3.41
C LYS A 100 -8.86 -5.05 -2.20
N ALA A 101 -9.41 -4.65 -1.07
CA ALA A 101 -9.57 -5.54 0.06
C ALA A 101 -10.41 -6.77 -0.34
N PRO A 102 -10.10 -7.96 0.19
CA PRO A 102 -10.95 -9.14 -0.01
C PRO A 102 -12.37 -8.84 0.48
N ILE A 103 -13.38 -9.27 -0.27
CA ILE A 103 -14.77 -9.17 0.17
C ILE A 103 -14.95 -10.08 1.39
N PRO A 104 -15.41 -9.58 2.55
CA PRO A 104 -15.64 -10.43 3.71
C PRO A 104 -16.71 -11.47 3.39
N LYS A 105 -16.42 -12.76 3.66
CA LYS A 105 -17.35 -13.89 3.42
C LYS A 105 -18.69 -13.79 4.18
N TYR A 106 -18.87 -12.79 5.05
CA TYR A 106 -20.02 -12.65 5.96
C TYR A 106 -20.91 -11.44 5.68
N ILE A 107 -20.74 -10.72 4.57
CA ILE A 107 -21.76 -9.77 4.11
C ILE A 107 -22.74 -10.55 3.22
N THR A 108 -23.63 -11.33 3.85
CA THR A 108 -24.90 -11.68 3.22
C THR A 108 -25.71 -10.41 3.12
N SER A 109 -26.05 -10.03 1.89
CA SER A 109 -27.02 -9.00 1.55
C SER A 109 -28.22 -9.01 2.51
N ALA A 110 -28.47 -7.85 3.13
CA ALA A 110 -29.76 -7.50 3.70
C ALA A 110 -30.80 -7.29 2.59
#